data_AF-C3XPF3-F1
#
_entry.id   AF-C3XPF3-F1
#
_cell.length_a   1.000
_cell.length_b   1.000
_cell.length_c   1.000
_cell.angle_alpha   90.00
_cell.angle_beta   90.00
_cell.angle_gamma   90.00
#
_symmetry.space_group_name_H-M   'P 1'
#
loop_
_entity.id
_entity.type
_entity.pdbx_description
1 polymer ?
#
loop_
_entity_poly.entity_id
_entity_poly.type
_entity_poly.pdbx_seq_one_letter_code
_entity_poly.pdbx_strand_id
1 'polypeptide(L)'
;MIVADVFRINRAMKQTYTMHYYGGGGRCNRRRRTRETDPDRRAVMGRKHRYFGLLLASFILAGCCLGAMIACGVSIVQPMVETNSLEFQETTCTTTNANLTGEEVDCKCGKHCHSEYPCLRIDVSYADKDGTTNSGVLFETEKRLHKGGEKDEDSQCVVAPCDRSRRDNEDAVSRFQANYPVGRTFKCLYNPDNTQEVLIKRLYTWNDMFHSMFWSTLGFVIFSGLLVYFFFKCRRARSELATMPIVIPPPGATTAQPGEFLPPPYPGAQTPYPQALQPPPYHTIDSKDEKTGNTVLWYPLMFTEPRSGNTIHLVTQSHGRKDKKRYKMDEQQAAAGRYKMYKCMVIVAALVTAGCMSAIIVCGTNIVQPIVETNSLSFKETTCTTARSYLTGEKADCDCGKNCQSAYPCLRITVSYADEGGTTNNGVLFDTEQRLNKDGHRGEDLQCVTAPCDRSWEENRKEVENFQDEHADGQTYKCLYNPADTNQVLLKRLFTWDHMFHSMLWSSIGFVVFACVTVYLALRCKKAVFGYYL
;
A
#
# COMPACT_ATOMS: atom_id res chain seq x y z
N MET A 1 -5.21 25.97 2.64
CA MET A 1 -4.51 26.33 3.90
C MET A 1 -3.25 25.48 4.12
N ILE A 2 -3.36 24.15 4.24
CA ILE A 2 -2.28 23.19 4.60
C ILE A 2 -0.91 23.43 3.93
N VAL A 3 -0.88 23.77 2.63
CA VAL A 3 0.38 24.01 1.87
C VAL A 3 1.25 25.12 2.47
N ALA A 4 0.65 26.15 3.11
CA ALA A 4 1.39 27.28 3.68
C ALA A 4 2.24 26.88 4.90
N ASP A 5 1.75 25.95 5.74
CA ASP A 5 2.44 25.56 6.97
C ASP A 5 3.57 24.56 6.71
N VAL A 6 3.47 23.75 5.66
CA VAL A 6 4.58 22.92 5.15
C VAL A 6 5.79 23.81 4.76
N PHE A 7 5.55 24.95 4.13
CA PHE A 7 6.61 25.91 3.81
C PHE A 7 7.18 26.64 5.04
N ARG A 8 6.38 26.88 6.09
CA ARG A 8 6.87 27.44 7.37
C ARG A 8 7.84 26.48 8.07
N ILE A 9 7.49 25.18 8.15
CA ILE A 9 8.35 24.15 8.77
C ILE A 9 9.70 24.05 8.05
N ASN A 10 9.69 24.08 6.71
CA ASN A 10 10.92 24.04 5.90
C ASN A 10 11.79 25.29 6.08
N ARG A 11 11.19 26.46 6.38
CA ARG A 11 11.92 27.70 6.71
C ARG A 11 12.60 27.60 8.09
N ALA A 12 11.91 27.03 9.09
CA ALA A 12 12.43 26.88 10.45
C ALA A 12 13.70 26.02 10.52
N MET A 13 13.75 24.88 9.81
CA MET A 13 14.95 24.01 9.80
C MET A 13 16.20 24.68 9.21
N LYS A 14 16.06 25.72 8.39
CA LYS A 14 17.21 26.42 7.78
C LYS A 14 17.90 27.41 8.72
N GLN A 15 17.27 27.83 9.82
CA GLN A 15 17.86 28.81 10.74
C GLN A 15 18.59 28.16 11.93
N THR A 16 18.36 26.88 12.22
CA THR A 16 18.97 26.19 13.39
C THR A 16 20.44 25.78 13.19
N TYR A 17 21.05 26.05 12.03
CA TYR A 17 22.39 25.57 11.66
C TYR A 17 23.49 26.65 11.66
N THR A 18 23.21 27.85 12.15
CA THR A 18 24.19 28.96 12.22
C THR A 18 24.15 29.68 13.56
N MET A 19 24.90 29.17 14.55
CA MET A 19 25.34 29.97 15.72
C MET A 19 26.74 29.58 16.22
N HIS A 20 27.60 30.58 16.25
CA HIS A 20 28.73 30.82 17.16
C HIS A 20 29.52 29.63 17.75
N TYR A 21 30.69 29.37 17.16
CA TYR A 21 31.89 29.09 17.95
C TYR A 21 32.53 30.43 18.37
N TYR A 22 32.48 30.76 19.67
CA TYR A 22 33.36 31.78 20.25
C TYR A 22 34.67 31.14 20.74
N GLY A 23 35.77 31.88 20.64
CA GLY A 23 37.12 31.32 20.86
C GLY A 23 37.54 31.25 22.33
N GLY A 24 38.05 30.08 22.75
CA GLY A 24 38.82 29.90 23.99
C GLY A 24 40.30 29.66 23.67
N GLY A 25 41.18 30.60 24.02
CA GLY A 25 42.60 30.53 23.68
C GLY A 25 43.41 29.62 24.60
N GLY A 26 43.72 28.40 24.17
CA GLY A 26 44.60 27.46 24.88
C GLY A 26 45.83 27.06 24.07
N ARG A 27 47.01 27.60 24.39
CA ARG A 27 48.29 27.22 23.74
C ARG A 27 48.76 25.85 24.22
N CYS A 28 48.28 24.77 23.60
CA CYS A 28 48.84 23.43 23.79
C CYS A 28 49.66 23.02 22.56
N ASN A 29 50.97 22.79 22.74
CA ASN A 29 51.94 22.66 21.65
C ASN A 29 51.88 21.27 20.98
N ARG A 30 50.80 21.04 20.22
CA ARG A 30 50.46 19.72 19.67
C ARG A 30 51.28 19.44 18.40
N ARG A 31 52.28 18.55 18.52
CA ARG A 31 53.11 18.03 17.41
C ARG A 31 52.30 17.87 16.13
N ARG A 32 52.70 18.62 15.09
CA ARG A 32 52.03 18.70 13.78
C ARG A 32 52.29 17.44 12.94
N ARG A 33 51.89 16.26 13.45
CA ARG A 33 51.82 15.03 12.66
C ARG A 33 50.83 15.30 11.52
N THR A 34 51.35 15.41 10.30
CA THR A 34 50.59 15.67 9.07
C THR A 34 49.59 14.55 8.88
N ARG A 35 48.36 14.82 9.34
CA ARG A 35 47.22 13.95 9.10
C ARG A 35 46.79 14.18 7.65
N GLU A 36 47.43 13.46 6.73
CA GLU A 36 46.96 13.38 5.35
C GLU A 36 45.46 13.12 5.38
N THR A 37 44.69 14.07 4.83
CA THR A 37 43.23 13.97 4.83
C THR A 37 42.81 13.07 3.69
N ASP A 38 43.08 11.77 3.88
CA ASP A 38 42.57 10.63 3.14
C ASP A 38 41.29 11.00 2.36
N PRO A 39 41.40 11.21 1.03
CA PRO A 39 40.30 11.72 0.23
C PRO A 39 39.15 10.71 0.13
N ASP A 40 39.42 9.41 0.27
CA ASP A 40 38.41 8.36 0.17
C ASP A 40 37.44 8.41 1.37
N ARG A 41 37.93 8.73 2.59
CA ARG A 41 37.05 8.98 3.74
C ARG A 41 35.99 10.05 3.49
N ARG A 42 36.29 11.11 2.70
CA ARG A 42 35.28 12.11 2.29
C ARG A 42 34.30 11.51 1.27
N ALA A 43 34.79 10.76 0.28
CA ALA A 43 33.97 10.09 -0.73
C ALA A 43 33.03 9.01 -0.13
N VAL A 44 33.43 8.35 0.95
CA VAL A 44 32.62 7.37 1.69
C VAL A 44 31.50 8.06 2.50
N MET A 45 31.80 9.14 3.22
CA MET A 45 30.74 9.87 3.95
C MET A 45 29.74 10.57 3.01
N GLY A 46 30.21 11.15 1.90
CA GLY A 46 29.37 11.74 0.85
C GLY A 46 28.49 10.75 0.08
N ARG A 47 28.72 9.43 0.21
CA ARG A 47 27.80 8.38 -0.26
C ARG A 47 26.73 8.05 0.79
N LYS A 48 27.08 7.97 2.08
CA LYS A 48 26.13 7.65 3.17
C LYS A 48 24.98 8.66 3.26
N HIS A 49 25.25 9.97 3.12
CA HIS A 49 24.21 11.00 3.15
C HIS A 49 23.19 10.88 2.01
N ARG A 50 23.63 10.54 0.79
CA ARG A 50 22.76 10.39 -0.38
C ARG A 50 21.77 9.24 -0.22
N TYR A 51 22.23 8.07 0.25
CA TYR A 51 21.32 6.95 0.53
C TYR A 51 20.34 7.24 1.68
N PHE A 52 20.73 8.00 2.70
CA PHE A 52 19.81 8.38 3.77
C PHE A 52 18.72 9.34 3.27
N GLY A 53 19.09 10.37 2.50
CA GLY A 53 18.14 11.33 1.92
C GLY A 53 17.12 10.67 0.98
N LEU A 54 17.58 9.75 0.12
CA LEU A 54 16.69 9.01 -0.79
C LEU A 54 15.71 8.11 -0.04
N LEU A 55 16.17 7.38 0.99
CA LEU A 55 15.33 6.47 1.77
C LEU A 55 14.31 7.26 2.63
N LEU A 56 14.68 8.44 3.13
CA LEU A 56 13.75 9.37 3.78
C LEU A 56 12.71 9.91 2.78
N ALA A 57 13.13 10.31 1.57
CA ALA A 57 12.21 10.76 0.53
C ALA A 57 11.21 9.67 0.12
N SER A 58 11.63 8.40 0.05
CA SER A 58 10.74 7.26 -0.15
C SER A 58 9.67 7.17 0.95
N PHE A 59 10.02 7.30 2.23
CA PHE A 59 9.02 7.26 3.31
C PHE A 59 8.07 8.47 3.30
N ILE A 60 8.56 9.66 2.95
CA ILE A 60 7.71 10.84 2.78
C ILE A 60 6.71 10.60 1.64
N LEU A 61 7.16 10.07 0.50
CA LEU A 61 6.28 9.70 -0.62
C LEU A 61 5.19 8.69 -0.20
N ALA A 62 5.56 7.60 0.48
CA ALA A 62 4.59 6.62 0.96
C ALA A 62 3.56 7.21 1.96
N GLY A 63 4.01 8.10 2.86
CA GLY A 63 3.13 8.83 3.76
C GLY A 63 2.17 9.76 3.01
N CYS A 64 2.65 10.46 1.97
CA CYS A 64 1.81 11.28 1.10
C CYS A 64 0.80 10.43 0.30
N CYS A 65 1.19 9.27 -0.24
CA CYS A 65 0.27 8.36 -0.94
C CYS A 65 -0.81 7.78 0.00
N LEU A 66 -0.45 7.45 1.25
CA LEU A 66 -1.43 7.01 2.25
C LEU A 66 -2.40 8.13 2.64
N GLY A 67 -1.88 9.34 2.88
CA GLY A 67 -2.71 10.51 3.15
C GLY A 67 -3.63 10.88 1.98
N ALA A 68 -3.15 10.71 0.74
CA ALA A 68 -3.95 10.91 -0.47
C ALA A 68 -5.07 9.87 -0.61
N MET A 69 -4.79 8.57 -0.38
CA MET A 69 -5.84 7.54 -0.36
C MET A 69 -6.97 7.88 0.63
N ILE A 70 -6.61 8.25 1.86
CA ILE A 70 -7.58 8.58 2.91
C ILE A 70 -8.36 9.85 2.54
N ALA A 71 -7.67 10.89 2.07
CA ALA A 71 -8.31 12.15 1.67
C ALA A 71 -9.29 11.92 0.50
N CYS A 72 -8.86 11.24 -0.57
CA CYS A 72 -9.71 10.94 -1.73
C CYS A 72 -10.88 10.01 -1.38
N GLY A 73 -10.68 9.03 -0.48
CA GLY A 73 -11.75 8.17 0.01
C GLY A 73 -12.86 8.97 0.67
N VAL A 74 -12.52 9.89 1.58
CA VAL A 74 -13.49 10.75 2.28
C VAL A 74 -14.05 11.85 1.38
N SER A 75 -13.24 12.45 0.48
CA SER A 75 -13.68 13.62 -0.30
C SER A 75 -14.37 13.27 -1.62
N ILE A 76 -14.13 12.09 -2.20
CA ILE A 76 -14.68 11.66 -3.50
C ILE A 76 -15.56 10.43 -3.32
N VAL A 77 -15.01 9.33 -2.80
CA VAL A 77 -15.70 8.03 -2.80
C VAL A 77 -16.89 8.01 -1.85
N GLN A 78 -16.73 8.52 -0.63
CA GLN A 78 -17.80 8.58 0.37
C GLN A 78 -19.05 9.35 -0.16
N PRO A 79 -18.98 10.63 -0.56
CA PRO A 79 -20.16 11.34 -1.05
C PRO A 79 -20.72 10.73 -2.35
N MET A 80 -19.90 10.14 -3.21
CA MET A 80 -20.33 9.46 -4.44
C MET A 80 -21.17 8.21 -4.15
N VAL A 81 -20.83 7.45 -3.09
CA VAL A 81 -21.60 6.31 -2.59
C VAL A 81 -22.85 6.76 -1.83
N GLU A 82 -22.74 7.73 -0.93
CA GLU A 82 -23.88 8.23 -0.13
C GLU A 82 -24.99 8.81 -1.02
N THR A 83 -24.63 9.60 -2.04
CA THR A 83 -25.59 10.24 -2.95
C THR A 83 -26.09 9.35 -4.09
N ASN A 84 -25.58 8.12 -4.23
CA ASN A 84 -25.81 7.25 -5.39
C ASN A 84 -25.52 7.93 -6.75
N SER A 85 -24.50 8.80 -6.82
CA SER A 85 -24.12 9.59 -8.02
C SER A 85 -24.02 8.79 -9.34
N LEU A 86 -23.76 7.48 -9.26
CA LEU A 86 -23.69 6.61 -10.44
C LEU A 86 -25.05 6.25 -11.06
N GLU A 87 -26.12 6.20 -10.27
CA GLU A 87 -27.46 5.75 -10.67
C GLU A 87 -28.23 6.81 -11.47
N PHE A 88 -27.85 8.09 -11.33
CA PHE A 88 -28.39 9.22 -12.09
C PHE A 88 -28.27 9.05 -13.60
N GLN A 89 -29.39 9.04 -14.33
CA GLN A 89 -29.45 8.71 -15.76
C GLN A 89 -29.51 9.97 -16.63
N GLU A 90 -28.68 10.08 -17.67
CA GLU A 90 -28.74 11.22 -18.60
C GLU A 90 -30.09 11.28 -19.36
N THR A 91 -30.69 12.47 -19.40
CA THR A 91 -31.87 12.77 -20.22
C THR A 91 -31.85 14.25 -20.70
N THR A 92 -32.91 14.67 -21.40
CA THR A 92 -33.15 16.07 -21.76
C THR A 92 -34.22 16.67 -20.86
N CYS A 93 -33.85 17.70 -20.11
CA CYS A 93 -34.75 18.48 -19.28
C CYS A 93 -35.25 19.72 -20.03
N THR A 94 -36.47 20.16 -19.68
CA THR A 94 -37.04 21.46 -20.06
C THR A 94 -37.36 22.23 -18.79
N THR A 95 -36.88 23.48 -18.65
CA THR A 95 -37.31 24.32 -17.53
C THR A 95 -38.81 24.61 -17.62
N THR A 96 -39.58 24.22 -16.61
CA THR A 96 -41.01 24.57 -16.49
C THR A 96 -41.23 25.79 -15.61
N ASN A 97 -40.39 25.98 -14.59
CA ASN A 97 -40.43 27.10 -13.65
C ASN A 97 -39.01 27.49 -13.21
N ALA A 98 -38.74 28.78 -12.98
CA ALA A 98 -37.42 29.27 -12.56
C ALA A 98 -37.56 30.55 -11.75
N ASN A 99 -37.91 30.43 -10.47
CA ASN A 99 -38.27 31.55 -9.60
C ASN A 99 -37.38 31.60 -8.35
N LEU A 100 -37.14 32.81 -7.86
CA LEU A 100 -36.64 33.01 -6.50
C LEU A 100 -37.78 32.70 -5.52
N THR A 101 -37.50 31.99 -4.42
CA THR A 101 -38.54 31.65 -3.42
C THR A 101 -38.93 32.85 -2.55
N GLY A 102 -38.09 33.89 -2.52
CA GLY A 102 -38.19 35.02 -1.59
C GLY A 102 -37.47 34.79 -0.25
N GLU A 103 -36.89 33.61 -0.08
CA GLU A 103 -36.08 33.22 1.08
C GLU A 103 -34.60 33.56 0.84
N GLU A 104 -33.89 33.92 1.91
CA GLU A 104 -32.48 34.34 1.86
C GLU A 104 -31.66 33.41 2.75
N VAL A 105 -30.70 32.70 2.14
CA VAL A 105 -29.96 31.61 2.78
C VAL A 105 -28.61 32.09 3.29
N ASP A 106 -28.29 31.75 4.54
CA ASP A 106 -27.11 32.22 5.28
C ASP A 106 -25.84 31.42 4.94
N CYS A 107 -24.82 32.09 4.41
CA CYS A 107 -23.64 31.48 3.81
C CYS A 107 -22.34 31.87 4.53
N LYS A 108 -21.44 30.90 4.72
CA LYS A 108 -20.18 31.08 5.46
C LYS A 108 -19.01 31.38 4.52
N CYS A 109 -18.93 32.63 4.04
CA CYS A 109 -17.92 33.16 3.10
C CYS A 109 -16.47 33.22 3.62
N GLY A 110 -16.14 32.47 4.68
CA GLY A 110 -14.82 32.35 5.29
C GLY A 110 -14.81 32.54 6.81
N LYS A 111 -13.61 32.60 7.40
CA LYS A 111 -13.46 32.78 8.85
C LYS A 111 -13.93 34.17 9.27
N HIS A 112 -14.95 34.24 10.13
CA HIS A 112 -15.65 35.47 10.53
C HIS A 112 -16.29 36.22 9.34
N CYS A 113 -16.80 35.48 8.35
CA CYS A 113 -17.53 36.01 7.20
C CYS A 113 -18.85 35.26 7.08
N HIS A 114 -19.95 36.01 7.15
CA HIS A 114 -21.31 35.58 6.85
C HIS A 114 -21.85 36.50 5.74
N SER A 115 -22.64 35.95 4.82
CA SER A 115 -23.33 36.69 3.76
C SER A 115 -24.54 35.87 3.33
N GLU A 116 -25.63 36.53 2.96
CA GLU A 116 -26.80 35.84 2.40
C GLU A 116 -26.67 35.61 0.87
N TYR A 117 -27.51 34.73 0.33
CA TYR A 117 -27.88 34.66 -1.09
C TYR A 117 -29.38 34.34 -1.26
N PRO A 118 -30.07 34.88 -2.28
CA PRO A 118 -31.48 34.56 -2.51
C PRO A 118 -31.64 33.13 -3.03
N CYS A 119 -32.56 32.37 -2.46
CA CYS A 119 -32.81 30.99 -2.88
C CYS A 119 -33.52 30.95 -4.25
N LEU A 120 -32.87 30.35 -5.24
CA LEU A 120 -33.43 30.07 -6.56
C LEU A 120 -33.89 28.61 -6.64
N ARG A 121 -35.15 28.41 -6.99
CA ARG A 121 -35.72 27.10 -7.32
C ARG A 121 -36.04 27.05 -8.82
N ILE A 122 -35.59 25.98 -9.47
CA ILE A 122 -35.90 25.69 -10.87
C ILE A 122 -36.57 24.32 -10.89
N ASP A 123 -37.83 24.28 -11.33
CA ASP A 123 -38.52 23.02 -11.60
C ASP A 123 -38.35 22.70 -13.09
N VAL A 124 -38.11 21.43 -13.39
CA VAL A 124 -37.87 20.92 -14.75
C VAL A 124 -38.79 19.76 -15.04
N SER A 125 -39.34 19.71 -16.26
CA SER A 125 -39.92 18.49 -16.80
C SER A 125 -38.89 17.73 -17.60
N TYR A 126 -38.96 16.40 -17.55
CA TYR A 126 -38.07 15.51 -18.29
C TYR A 126 -38.82 14.24 -18.68
N ALA A 127 -38.43 13.64 -19.80
CA ALA A 127 -38.77 12.25 -20.06
C ALA A 127 -37.75 11.37 -19.32
N ASP A 128 -38.24 10.38 -18.57
CA ASP A 128 -37.43 9.21 -18.23
C ASP A 128 -37.11 8.38 -19.48
N LYS A 129 -36.55 7.18 -19.31
CA LYS A 129 -36.34 6.22 -20.40
C LYS A 129 -37.64 5.68 -21.01
N ASP A 130 -38.76 6.02 -20.38
CA ASP A 130 -40.03 5.33 -20.48
C ASP A 130 -41.00 6.16 -21.33
N GLY A 131 -40.58 7.38 -21.71
CA GLY A 131 -41.40 8.39 -22.36
C GLY A 131 -42.36 9.09 -21.38
N THR A 132 -42.37 8.70 -20.11
CA THR A 132 -43.22 9.31 -19.09
C THR A 132 -42.64 10.67 -18.71
N THR A 133 -43.45 11.72 -18.88
CA THR A 133 -43.01 13.08 -18.57
C THR A 133 -43.16 13.33 -17.08
N ASN A 134 -42.06 13.16 -16.35
CA ASN A 134 -41.94 13.51 -14.94
C ASN A 134 -41.65 15.00 -14.76
N SER A 135 -41.63 15.45 -13.51
CA SER A 135 -41.12 16.78 -13.14
C SER A 135 -40.46 16.73 -11.76
N GLY A 136 -39.29 17.37 -11.66
CA GLY A 136 -38.48 17.40 -10.44
C GLY A 136 -37.79 18.74 -10.23
N VAL A 137 -37.12 18.88 -9.08
CA VAL A 137 -36.33 20.06 -8.74
C VAL A 137 -34.93 19.87 -9.31
N LEU A 138 -34.43 20.90 -9.98
CA LEU A 138 -33.09 20.94 -10.53
C LEU A 138 -32.07 21.33 -9.45
N PHE A 139 -30.93 20.65 -9.43
CA PHE A 139 -29.78 20.98 -8.59
C PHE A 139 -28.51 21.06 -9.45
N GLU A 140 -27.53 21.88 -9.05
CA GLU A 140 -26.28 21.98 -9.81
C GLU A 140 -25.48 20.66 -9.78
N THR A 141 -25.41 20.00 -8.63
CA THR A 141 -24.64 18.75 -8.36
C THR A 141 -25.21 17.99 -7.16
N GLU A 142 -24.81 16.72 -7.00
CA GLU A 142 -25.20 15.82 -5.90
C GLU A 142 -24.93 16.37 -4.50
N LYS A 143 -23.99 17.32 -4.36
CA LYS A 143 -23.68 17.99 -3.08
C LYS A 143 -24.89 18.75 -2.49
N ARG A 144 -25.91 19.04 -3.30
CA ARG A 144 -27.15 19.68 -2.87
C ARG A 144 -28.27 18.68 -2.53
N LEU A 145 -28.09 17.40 -2.83
CA LEU A 145 -29.00 16.34 -2.40
C LEU A 145 -28.79 16.05 -0.91
N HIS A 146 -29.87 15.81 -0.16
CA HIS A 146 -29.81 15.50 1.26
C HIS A 146 -30.54 14.19 1.55
N LYS A 147 -29.77 13.17 1.96
CA LYS A 147 -30.24 11.80 2.21
C LYS A 147 -30.43 11.50 3.71
N GLY A 148 -30.53 12.53 4.56
CA GLY A 148 -30.24 12.43 5.99
C GLY A 148 -30.97 13.39 6.93
N GLY A 149 -32.28 13.60 6.77
CA GLY A 149 -33.23 13.95 7.85
C GLY A 149 -33.09 15.29 8.62
N GLU A 150 -32.01 16.05 8.44
CA GLU A 150 -31.78 17.35 9.10
C GLU A 150 -32.50 18.47 8.31
N LYS A 151 -33.20 19.36 9.03
CA LYS A 151 -34.27 20.21 8.46
C LYS A 151 -33.79 21.59 7.99
N ASP A 152 -32.70 21.64 7.24
CA ASP A 152 -32.20 22.90 6.71
C ASP A 152 -32.98 23.28 5.43
N GLU A 153 -33.76 24.36 5.51
CA GLU A 153 -34.66 24.84 4.45
C GLU A 153 -33.87 25.31 3.20
N ASP A 154 -32.60 25.71 3.39
CA ASP A 154 -31.49 25.82 2.42
C ASP A 154 -31.47 24.75 1.31
N SER A 155 -31.98 23.55 1.59
CA SER A 155 -31.85 22.36 0.74
C SER A 155 -32.58 22.43 -0.61
N GLN A 156 -33.56 23.34 -0.80
CA GLN A 156 -34.29 23.44 -2.08
C GLN A 156 -33.64 24.34 -3.14
N CYS A 157 -32.56 25.07 -2.82
CA CYS A 157 -31.96 26.02 -3.75
C CYS A 157 -31.01 25.32 -4.76
N VAL A 158 -31.22 25.55 -6.06
CA VAL A 158 -30.48 24.91 -7.17
C VAL A 158 -28.97 25.15 -7.08
N VAL A 159 -28.60 26.36 -6.66
CA VAL A 159 -27.23 26.86 -6.50
C VAL A 159 -27.04 27.49 -5.12
N ALA A 160 -25.79 27.51 -4.67
CA ALA A 160 -25.37 28.11 -3.40
C ALA A 160 -24.07 28.93 -3.56
N PRO A 161 -24.11 30.09 -4.24
CA PRO A 161 -22.97 31.00 -4.28
C PRO A 161 -22.68 31.57 -2.88
N CYS A 162 -21.40 31.80 -2.58
CA CYS A 162 -21.00 32.27 -1.25
C CYS A 162 -19.74 33.15 -1.28
N ASP A 163 -19.81 34.20 -2.10
CA ASP A 163 -18.92 35.34 -2.04
C ASP A 163 -19.23 36.22 -0.82
N ARG A 164 -18.33 37.17 -0.52
CA ARG A 164 -18.41 38.06 0.65
C ARG A 164 -19.40 39.21 0.49
N SER A 165 -19.85 39.44 -0.73
CA SER A 165 -20.76 40.50 -1.09
C SER A 165 -22.06 39.85 -1.49
N ARG A 166 -23.11 40.14 -0.71
CA ARG A 166 -24.46 39.68 -0.98
C ARG A 166 -24.93 40.04 -2.41
N ARG A 167 -24.50 41.19 -2.95
CA ARG A 167 -24.79 41.57 -4.34
C ARG A 167 -24.11 40.66 -5.36
N ASP A 168 -22.89 40.23 -5.08
CA ASP A 168 -22.14 39.33 -5.97
C ASP A 168 -22.81 37.94 -6.00
N ASN A 169 -23.39 37.52 -4.85
CA ASN A 169 -24.26 36.35 -4.75
C ASN A 169 -25.59 36.54 -5.49
N GLU A 170 -26.32 37.64 -5.26
CA GLU A 170 -27.55 38.01 -5.99
C GLU A 170 -27.30 37.99 -7.51
N ASP A 171 -26.24 38.63 -7.99
CA ASP A 171 -25.79 38.60 -9.39
C ASP A 171 -25.42 37.19 -9.86
N ALA A 172 -24.83 36.34 -9.02
CA ALA A 172 -24.50 34.96 -9.37
C ALA A 172 -25.76 34.10 -9.54
N VAL A 173 -26.73 34.24 -8.63
CA VAL A 173 -28.04 33.58 -8.73
C VAL A 173 -28.81 34.06 -9.95
N SER A 174 -28.88 35.38 -10.19
CA SER A 174 -29.57 35.95 -11.36
C SER A 174 -28.92 35.55 -12.68
N ARG A 175 -27.58 35.51 -12.77
CA ARG A 175 -26.87 34.98 -13.95
C ARG A 175 -27.15 33.50 -14.17
N PHE A 176 -27.33 32.71 -13.10
CA PHE A 176 -27.67 31.30 -13.20
C PHE A 176 -29.09 31.10 -13.71
N GLN A 177 -30.08 31.82 -13.14
CA GLN A 177 -31.47 31.84 -13.60
C GLN A 177 -31.56 32.21 -15.10
N ALA A 178 -30.78 33.20 -15.54
CA ALA A 178 -30.73 33.62 -16.95
C ALA A 178 -30.15 32.59 -17.93
N ASN A 179 -29.39 31.59 -17.46
CA ASN A 179 -28.89 30.49 -18.30
C ASN A 179 -29.94 29.37 -18.51
N TYR A 180 -30.92 29.26 -17.60
CA TYR A 180 -31.95 28.22 -17.60
C TYR A 180 -33.39 28.79 -17.58
N PRO A 181 -33.74 29.74 -18.47
CA PRO A 181 -35.07 30.36 -18.49
C PRO A 181 -36.18 29.35 -18.82
N VAL A 182 -37.42 29.66 -18.48
CA VAL A 182 -38.59 28.82 -18.77
C VAL A 182 -38.67 28.49 -20.28
N GLY A 183 -38.93 27.22 -20.60
CA GLY A 183 -38.90 26.68 -21.96
C GLY A 183 -37.51 26.30 -22.49
N ARG A 184 -36.42 26.53 -21.73
CA ARG A 184 -35.07 26.12 -22.14
C ARG A 184 -34.91 24.60 -22.01
N THR A 185 -34.50 23.96 -23.10
CA THR A 185 -34.06 22.55 -23.10
C THR A 185 -32.55 22.42 -22.93
N PHE A 186 -32.11 21.41 -22.17
CA PHE A 186 -30.69 21.11 -21.91
C PHE A 186 -30.50 19.66 -21.44
N LYS A 187 -29.26 19.15 -21.53
CA LYS A 187 -28.89 17.84 -20.94
C LYS A 187 -28.84 17.94 -19.42
N CYS A 188 -29.43 16.95 -18.76
CA CYS A 188 -29.49 16.82 -17.30
C CYS A 188 -29.35 15.33 -16.93
N LEU A 189 -29.39 15.01 -15.63
CA LEU A 189 -29.49 13.64 -15.14
C LEU A 189 -30.62 13.52 -14.11
N TYR A 190 -31.45 12.48 -14.18
CA TYR A 190 -32.52 12.23 -13.20
C TYR A 190 -32.22 11.01 -12.33
N ASN A 191 -32.69 11.00 -11.08
CA ASN A 191 -32.66 9.82 -10.22
C ASN A 191 -33.87 8.90 -10.55
N PRO A 192 -33.67 7.62 -10.93
CA PRO A 192 -34.80 6.69 -11.10
C PRO A 192 -35.55 6.41 -9.79
N ASP A 193 -34.83 6.34 -8.67
CA ASP A 193 -35.39 6.00 -7.35
C ASP A 193 -36.13 7.19 -6.70
N ASN A 194 -35.86 8.42 -7.15
CA ASN A 194 -36.54 9.63 -6.70
C ASN A 194 -36.73 10.64 -7.84
N THR A 195 -37.90 10.60 -8.50
CA THR A 195 -38.22 11.47 -9.64
C THR A 195 -38.26 12.98 -9.33
N GLN A 196 -38.14 13.38 -8.06
CA GLN A 196 -37.98 14.79 -7.67
C GLN A 196 -36.54 15.29 -7.74
N GLU A 197 -35.54 14.42 -7.90
CA GLU A 197 -34.12 14.77 -7.91
C GLU A 197 -33.56 14.82 -9.33
N VAL A 198 -33.21 16.03 -9.80
CA VAL A 198 -32.62 16.24 -11.13
C VAL A 198 -31.34 17.06 -11.03
N LEU A 199 -30.29 16.66 -11.74
CA LEU A 199 -28.97 17.28 -11.74
C LEU A 199 -28.62 17.90 -13.09
N ILE A 200 -27.84 18.97 -13.08
CA ILE A 200 -27.23 19.52 -14.30
C ILE A 200 -25.97 18.72 -14.70
N LYS A 201 -25.16 18.34 -13.72
CA LYS A 201 -23.91 17.58 -13.91
C LYS A 201 -23.60 16.76 -12.66
N ARG A 202 -22.83 15.68 -12.83
CA ARG A 202 -22.24 14.96 -11.69
C ARG A 202 -21.05 15.74 -11.13
N LEU A 203 -20.89 15.76 -9.80
CA LEU A 203 -19.75 16.33 -9.09
C LEU A 203 -18.48 15.49 -9.30
N TYR A 204 -18.65 14.17 -9.37
CA TYR A 204 -17.57 13.20 -9.57
C TYR A 204 -17.92 12.28 -10.72
N THR A 205 -16.99 12.16 -11.67
CA THR A 205 -17.09 11.20 -12.77
C THR A 205 -16.37 9.90 -12.41
N TRP A 206 -16.67 8.83 -13.16
CA TRP A 206 -15.85 7.60 -13.15
C TRP A 206 -14.36 7.89 -13.38
N ASN A 207 -14.04 8.90 -14.19
CA ASN A 207 -12.67 9.30 -14.46
C ASN A 207 -11.98 9.90 -13.23
N ASP A 208 -12.68 10.69 -12.42
CA ASP A 208 -12.13 11.29 -11.19
C ASP A 208 -11.88 10.22 -10.13
N MET A 209 -12.84 9.30 -9.94
CA MET A 209 -12.66 8.16 -9.02
C MET A 209 -11.47 7.30 -9.45
N PHE A 210 -11.38 6.93 -10.73
CA PHE A 210 -10.24 6.17 -11.28
C PHE A 210 -8.91 6.90 -11.02
N HIS A 211 -8.79 8.17 -11.39
CA HIS A 211 -7.54 8.94 -11.22
C HIS A 211 -7.15 9.05 -9.73
N SER A 212 -8.11 9.21 -8.82
CA SER A 212 -7.86 9.31 -7.38
C SER A 212 -7.19 8.06 -6.78
N MET A 213 -7.63 6.87 -7.24
CA MET A 213 -7.07 5.58 -6.82
C MET A 213 -5.80 5.22 -7.61
N PHE A 214 -5.77 5.52 -8.91
CA PHE A 214 -4.64 5.23 -9.80
C PHE A 214 -3.36 5.95 -9.40
N TRP A 215 -3.39 7.27 -9.18
CA TRP A 215 -2.17 8.01 -8.81
C TRP A 215 -1.62 7.58 -7.45
N SER A 216 -2.52 7.30 -6.51
CA SER A 216 -2.18 6.87 -5.16
C SER A 216 -1.56 5.46 -5.15
N THR A 217 -2.13 4.50 -5.89
CA THR A 217 -1.59 3.15 -6.03
C THR A 217 -0.29 3.13 -6.85
N LEU A 218 -0.18 3.90 -7.93
CA LEU A 218 1.05 4.08 -8.70
C LEU A 218 2.20 4.62 -7.84
N GLY A 219 1.92 5.58 -6.96
CA GLY A 219 2.89 6.09 -5.99
C GLY A 219 3.41 5.01 -5.03
N PHE A 220 2.55 4.10 -4.57
CA PHE A 220 2.96 2.93 -3.79
C PHE A 220 3.79 1.91 -4.60
N VAL A 221 3.45 1.67 -5.87
CA VAL A 221 4.24 0.80 -6.76
C VAL A 221 5.65 1.37 -6.96
N ILE A 222 5.76 2.68 -7.23
CA ILE A 222 7.05 3.38 -7.36
C ILE A 222 7.85 3.31 -6.05
N PHE A 223 7.21 3.56 -4.91
CA PHE A 223 7.84 3.45 -3.58
C PHE A 223 8.42 2.06 -3.33
N SER A 224 7.64 1.00 -3.58
CA SER A 224 8.09 -0.38 -3.39
C SER A 224 9.18 -0.79 -4.38
N GLY A 225 9.11 -0.35 -5.64
CA GLY A 225 10.19 -0.52 -6.62
C GLY A 225 11.50 0.14 -6.17
N LEU A 226 11.43 1.36 -5.63
CA LEU A 226 12.59 2.07 -5.06
C LEU A 226 13.15 1.34 -3.83
N LEU A 227 12.30 0.87 -2.90
CA LEU A 227 12.75 0.08 -1.74
C LEU A 227 13.49 -1.19 -2.16
N VAL A 228 12.95 -1.94 -3.13
CA VAL A 228 13.57 -3.15 -3.68
C VAL A 228 14.91 -2.83 -4.34
N TYR A 229 14.98 -1.77 -5.16
CA TYR A 229 16.23 -1.29 -5.76
C TYR A 229 17.29 -0.92 -4.71
N PHE A 230 16.92 -0.17 -3.68
CA PHE A 230 17.84 0.18 -2.59
C PHE A 230 18.28 -1.04 -1.80
N PHE A 231 17.40 -2.02 -1.57
CA PHE A 231 17.76 -3.28 -0.93
C PHE A 231 18.79 -4.08 -1.74
N PHE A 232 18.60 -4.21 -3.06
CA PHE A 232 19.58 -4.86 -3.94
C PHE A 232 20.93 -4.13 -3.98
N LYS A 233 20.94 -2.79 -4.12
CA LYS A 233 22.18 -1.99 -4.04
C LYS A 233 22.88 -2.13 -2.68
N CYS A 234 22.14 -2.15 -1.58
CA CYS A 234 22.69 -2.37 -0.25
C CYS A 234 23.26 -3.79 -0.06
N ARG A 235 22.61 -4.83 -0.61
CA ARG A 235 23.15 -6.20 -0.65
C ARG A 235 24.48 -6.25 -1.41
N ARG A 236 24.54 -5.64 -2.61
CA ARG A 236 25.75 -5.64 -3.45
C ARG A 236 26.93 -4.90 -2.79
N ALA A 237 26.70 -3.70 -2.27
CA ALA A 237 27.74 -2.95 -1.55
C ALA A 237 28.23 -3.69 -0.30
N ARG A 238 27.36 -4.49 0.35
CA ARG A 238 27.75 -5.34 1.49
C ARG A 238 28.57 -6.56 1.07
N SER A 239 28.31 -7.19 -0.07
CA SER A 239 29.19 -8.26 -0.58
C SER A 239 30.57 -7.73 -0.97
N GLU A 240 30.63 -6.57 -1.64
CA GLU A 240 31.89 -5.93 -2.05
C GLU A 240 32.77 -5.54 -0.83
N LEU A 241 32.15 -5.10 0.28
CA LEU A 241 32.83 -4.86 1.56
C LEU A 241 33.26 -6.15 2.29
N ALA A 242 32.54 -7.26 2.10
CA ALA A 242 32.85 -8.54 2.75
C ALA A 242 34.01 -9.29 2.07
N THR A 243 34.34 -8.94 0.82
CA THR A 243 35.46 -9.50 0.04
C THR A 243 36.75 -8.69 0.15
N MET A 244 36.78 -7.58 0.89
CA MET A 244 38.03 -6.84 1.12
C MET A 244 38.95 -7.67 2.04
N PRO A 245 40.17 -8.03 1.60
CA PRO A 245 41.09 -8.80 2.43
C PRO A 245 41.49 -7.99 3.66
N ILE A 246 41.37 -8.59 4.84
CA ILE A 246 41.90 -8.01 6.07
C ILE A 246 43.42 -8.03 5.95
N VAL A 247 44.03 -6.88 5.67
CA VAL A 247 45.48 -6.70 5.72
C VAL A 247 45.90 -6.78 7.19
N ILE A 248 46.17 -7.99 7.66
CA ILE A 248 46.82 -8.24 8.93
C ILE A 248 48.23 -7.66 8.81
N PRO A 249 48.61 -6.62 9.58
CA PRO A 249 49.97 -6.09 9.52
C PRO A 249 50.96 -7.20 9.93
N PRO A 250 52.11 -7.34 9.25
CA PRO A 250 53.01 -8.47 9.47
C PRO A 250 53.45 -8.53 10.93
N PRO A 251 53.44 -9.73 11.57
CA PRO A 251 53.79 -9.91 12.98
C PRO A 251 55.31 -9.80 13.19
N GLY A 252 55.83 -8.57 13.07
CA GLY A 252 57.26 -8.25 13.17
C GLY A 252 57.57 -6.76 13.27
N ALA A 253 56.57 -5.87 13.18
CA ALA A 253 56.74 -4.44 13.43
C ALA A 253 56.87 -4.15 14.94
N THR A 254 58.02 -4.51 15.52
CA THR A 254 58.37 -4.22 16.91
C THR A 254 58.21 -2.73 17.17
N THR A 255 57.41 -2.34 18.16
CA THR A 255 57.29 -0.95 18.56
C THR A 255 58.61 -0.51 19.18
N ALA A 256 59.46 0.16 18.40
CA ALA A 256 60.61 0.87 18.93
C ALA A 256 60.13 1.80 20.04
N GLN A 257 60.64 1.61 21.26
CA GLN A 257 60.31 2.48 22.38
C GLN A 257 60.77 3.90 22.06
N PRO A 258 60.02 4.94 22.48
CA PRO A 258 60.54 6.31 22.45
C PRO A 258 61.75 6.35 23.40
N GLY A 259 62.94 6.44 22.83
CA GLY A 259 64.19 6.20 23.56
C GLY A 259 64.37 7.11 24.77
N GLU A 260 64.91 6.54 25.84
CA GLU A 260 65.35 7.28 27.01
C GLU A 260 66.46 8.26 26.61
N PHE A 261 66.29 9.53 26.99
CA PHE A 261 67.37 10.51 26.92
C PHE A 261 68.35 10.24 28.06
N LEU A 262 69.39 9.45 27.77
CA LEU A 262 70.56 9.38 28.63
C LEU A 262 71.25 10.76 28.66
N PRO A 263 71.60 11.30 29.84
CA PRO A 263 72.40 12.52 29.94
C PRO A 263 73.83 12.27 29.43
N PRO A 264 74.52 13.32 28.93
CA PRO A 264 75.90 13.19 28.46
C PRO A 264 76.86 12.85 29.62
N PRO A 265 77.90 12.02 29.38
CA PRO A 265 78.85 11.63 30.42
C PRO A 265 79.83 12.76 30.77
N TYR A 266 80.18 12.86 32.05
CA TYR A 266 81.33 13.66 32.50
C TYR A 266 82.66 12.94 32.14
N PRO A 267 83.70 13.68 31.73
CA PRO A 267 85.01 13.10 31.44
C PRO A 267 85.89 12.98 32.69
N GLY A 268 86.58 11.84 32.84
CA GLY A 268 87.83 11.75 33.60
C GLY A 268 87.86 10.80 34.81
N ALA A 269 88.35 9.58 34.59
CA ALA A 269 89.23 8.85 35.51
C ALA A 269 89.92 7.70 34.75
N GLN A 270 91.21 7.47 34.98
CA GLN A 270 91.98 6.35 34.43
C GLN A 270 92.44 5.44 35.58
N THR A 271 92.28 4.12 35.45
CA THR A 271 93.08 3.09 36.15
C THR A 271 93.03 1.75 35.38
N PRO A 272 94.05 0.86 35.51
CA PRO A 272 94.19 -0.33 34.67
C PRO A 272 93.75 -1.68 35.30
N TYR A 273 93.68 -2.69 34.42
CA TYR A 273 93.73 -4.17 34.52
C TYR A 273 94.50 -4.83 35.71
N PRO A 274 94.44 -6.17 35.98
CA PRO A 274 94.01 -7.29 35.09
C PRO A 274 93.20 -8.50 35.69
N GLN A 275 92.69 -9.39 34.80
CA GLN A 275 92.52 -10.88 34.92
C GLN A 275 91.72 -11.50 36.12
N ALA A 276 91.19 -12.74 36.12
CA ALA A 276 90.80 -13.79 35.13
C ALA A 276 89.62 -14.60 35.77
N LEU A 277 88.85 -15.51 35.12
CA LEU A 277 89.18 -16.89 34.74
C LEU A 277 88.00 -17.60 34.00
N GLN A 278 88.27 -18.77 33.41
CA GLN A 278 87.37 -19.82 32.87
C GLN A 278 87.91 -21.21 33.33
N PRO A 279 87.28 -22.39 33.04
CA PRO A 279 86.01 -22.72 32.36
C PRO A 279 85.02 -23.30 33.44
N PRO A 280 84.45 -24.54 33.48
CA PRO A 280 84.21 -25.67 32.54
C PRO A 280 82.70 -25.94 32.19
N PRO A 281 82.37 -26.88 31.27
CA PRO A 281 80.99 -27.31 30.95
C PRO A 281 80.63 -28.73 31.47
N TYR A 282 79.37 -29.19 31.29
CA TYR A 282 79.08 -30.59 30.89
C TYR A 282 77.62 -30.89 30.44
N HIS A 283 77.55 -31.85 29.50
CA HIS A 283 76.50 -32.82 29.10
C HIS A 283 75.01 -32.48 28.83
N THR A 284 74.60 -32.95 27.65
CA THR A 284 73.25 -33.31 27.19
C THR A 284 72.73 -34.63 27.79
N ILE A 285 71.41 -34.76 27.97
CA ILE A 285 70.69 -36.05 28.00
C ILE A 285 69.40 -35.92 27.18
N ASP A 286 69.14 -36.89 26.29
CA ASP A 286 67.87 -37.09 25.60
C ASP A 286 66.95 -38.00 26.43
N SER A 287 65.63 -37.78 26.37
CA SER A 287 64.64 -38.85 26.52
C SER A 287 63.40 -38.60 25.68
N LYS A 288 62.89 -39.65 25.04
CA LYS A 288 61.58 -39.68 24.38
C LYS A 288 60.48 -40.09 25.38
N ASP A 289 59.31 -40.43 24.83
CA ASP A 289 58.27 -41.30 25.42
C ASP A 289 57.39 -40.66 26.51
N GLU A 290 56.13 -41.06 26.69
CA GLU A 290 55.12 -41.49 25.70
C GLU A 290 53.70 -41.14 26.24
N LYS A 291 52.68 -41.17 25.36
CA LYS A 291 51.22 -41.37 25.58
C LYS A 291 50.52 -41.01 26.92
N THR A 292 49.25 -40.59 26.75
CA THR A 292 48.13 -40.64 27.74
C THR A 292 48.29 -39.79 29.02
N GLY A 293 47.21 -39.38 29.70
CA GLY A 293 45.78 -39.42 29.36
C GLY A 293 44.89 -39.84 30.54
N ASN A 294 44.07 -38.90 31.06
CA ASN A 294 43.07 -39.08 32.15
C ASN A 294 43.65 -39.44 33.55
N THR A 295 42.99 -39.27 34.71
CA THR A 295 41.90 -38.40 35.26
C THR A 295 41.96 -38.55 36.81
N VAL A 296 41.08 -37.88 37.59
CA VAL A 296 40.81 -38.06 39.05
C VAL A 296 41.86 -37.38 39.97
N LEU A 297 41.59 -36.44 40.90
CA LEU A 297 40.45 -36.02 41.77
C LEU A 297 40.41 -36.71 43.15
N TRP A 298 40.84 -36.01 44.20
CA TRP A 298 40.53 -36.30 45.62
C TRP A 298 40.51 -35.02 46.49
N TYR A 299 39.62 -35.02 47.50
CA TYR A 299 39.58 -34.12 48.68
C TYR A 299 40.09 -34.94 49.93
N PRO A 300 40.12 -34.47 51.22
CA PRO A 300 39.69 -33.20 51.84
C PRO A 300 40.65 -32.60 52.93
N LEU A 301 40.18 -31.54 53.63
CA LEU A 301 40.28 -31.16 55.08
C LEU A 301 41.42 -31.74 56.00
N MET A 302 41.99 -31.08 57.04
CA MET A 302 41.73 -29.80 57.75
C MET A 302 42.93 -29.36 58.66
N PHE A 303 42.83 -28.20 59.34
CA PHE A 303 43.69 -27.64 60.43
C PHE A 303 45.15 -27.23 60.05
N THR A 304 45.84 -26.27 60.69
CA THR A 304 45.56 -25.41 61.88
C THR A 304 46.13 -23.97 61.71
N GLU A 305 45.88 -23.09 62.69
CA GLU A 305 46.40 -21.71 62.87
C GLU A 305 47.92 -21.63 63.22
N PRO A 306 48.51 -20.45 63.54
CA PRO A 306 48.59 -19.22 62.74
C PRO A 306 50.04 -18.64 62.69
N ARG A 307 50.33 -17.73 61.73
CA ARG A 307 51.37 -16.70 61.94
C ARG A 307 51.21 -15.48 61.04
N SER A 308 51.46 -14.30 61.61
CA SER A 308 51.45 -13.02 60.89
C SER A 308 52.68 -12.86 59.99
N GLY A 309 52.44 -12.58 58.71
CA GLY A 309 53.48 -12.27 57.74
C GLY A 309 52.88 -11.63 56.50
N ASN A 310 53.29 -10.40 56.18
CA ASN A 310 52.83 -9.67 55.01
C ASN A 310 53.51 -10.18 53.72
N THR A 311 53.21 -11.42 53.33
CA THR A 311 53.67 -12.00 52.07
C THR A 311 52.85 -11.42 50.92
N ILE A 312 53.43 -10.47 50.18
CA ILE A 312 52.83 -9.92 48.97
C ILE A 312 52.83 -11.01 47.88
N HIS A 313 51.75 -11.78 47.80
CA HIS A 313 51.54 -12.73 46.73
C HIS A 313 51.36 -11.98 45.39
N LEU A 314 52.42 -11.96 44.59
CA LEU A 314 52.38 -11.60 43.18
C LEU A 314 51.55 -12.64 42.40
N VAL A 315 50.23 -12.50 42.44
CA VAL A 315 49.29 -13.30 41.65
C VAL A 315 49.57 -13.03 40.17
N THR A 316 50.22 -13.98 39.50
CA THR A 316 50.60 -13.86 38.09
C THR A 316 49.35 -13.88 37.21
N GLN A 317 49.03 -12.75 36.58
CA GLN A 317 47.82 -12.53 35.76
C GLN A 317 47.81 -13.28 34.40
N SER A 318 48.32 -14.51 34.37
CA SER A 318 48.42 -15.35 33.16
C SER A 318 47.05 -15.82 32.65
N HIS A 319 46.15 -16.23 33.56
CA HIS A 319 44.92 -16.95 33.18
C HIS A 319 43.90 -16.12 32.38
N GLY A 320 43.64 -14.87 32.78
CA GLY A 320 42.55 -14.04 32.22
C GLY A 320 42.67 -13.70 30.72
N ARG A 321 43.78 -14.08 30.07
CA ARG A 321 44.00 -13.87 28.63
C ARG A 321 43.36 -14.97 27.75
N LYS A 322 43.03 -16.14 28.29
CA LYS A 322 42.34 -17.22 27.55
C LYS A 322 40.82 -17.00 27.52
N ASP A 323 40.20 -16.69 28.66
CA ASP A 323 38.74 -16.59 28.77
C ASP A 323 38.18 -15.40 27.98
N LYS A 324 38.93 -14.28 27.96
CA LYS A 324 38.64 -13.10 27.13
C LYS A 324 38.70 -13.36 25.61
N LYS A 325 39.26 -14.50 25.16
CA LYS A 325 39.15 -14.97 23.77
C LYS A 325 37.91 -15.85 23.54
N ARG A 326 37.52 -16.72 24.49
CA ARG A 326 36.29 -17.53 24.39
C ARG A 326 35.05 -16.63 24.31
N TYR A 327 34.89 -15.71 25.28
CA TYR A 327 33.75 -14.79 25.34
C TYR A 327 33.50 -14.02 24.02
N LYS A 328 34.57 -13.57 23.35
CA LYS A 328 34.47 -12.90 22.04
C LYS A 328 34.07 -13.83 20.88
N MET A 329 34.41 -15.11 20.96
CA MET A 329 34.03 -16.11 19.96
C MET A 329 32.54 -16.46 20.10
N ASP A 330 32.07 -16.61 21.34
CA ASP A 330 30.68 -16.90 21.68
C ASP A 330 29.77 -15.72 21.25
N GLU A 331 30.20 -14.47 21.50
CA GLU A 331 29.55 -13.26 20.97
C GLU A 331 29.40 -13.29 19.44
N GLN A 332 30.48 -13.63 18.71
CA GLN A 332 30.48 -13.66 17.25
C GLN A 332 29.55 -14.76 16.70
N GLN A 333 29.48 -15.93 17.34
CA GLN A 333 28.52 -16.97 16.99
C GLN A 333 27.07 -16.51 17.26
N ALA A 334 26.81 -15.86 18.39
CA ALA A 334 25.49 -15.29 18.71
C ALA A 334 25.09 -14.15 17.75
N ALA A 335 26.03 -13.35 17.25
CA ALA A 335 25.79 -12.35 16.22
C ALA A 335 25.50 -13.00 14.84
N ALA A 336 26.24 -14.06 14.47
CA ALA A 336 26.03 -14.79 13.23
C ALA A 336 24.67 -15.51 13.19
N GLY A 337 24.25 -16.14 14.29
CA GLY A 337 22.93 -16.76 14.42
C GLY A 337 21.78 -15.76 14.22
N ARG A 338 21.85 -14.61 14.91
CA ARG A 338 20.89 -13.50 14.73
C ARG A 338 20.84 -13.01 13.28
N TYR A 339 21.99 -12.86 12.61
CA TYR A 339 22.04 -12.47 11.19
C TYR A 339 21.42 -13.51 10.25
N LYS A 340 21.51 -14.82 10.56
CA LYS A 340 20.85 -15.88 9.78
C LYS A 340 19.32 -15.77 9.88
N MET A 341 18.77 -15.61 11.08
CA MET A 341 17.32 -15.37 11.27
C MET A 341 16.84 -14.10 10.52
N TYR A 342 17.60 -12.99 10.64
CA TYR A 342 17.26 -11.75 9.94
C TYR A 342 17.27 -11.87 8.41
N LYS A 343 18.17 -12.69 7.83
CA LYS A 343 18.12 -13.02 6.39
C LYS A 343 16.83 -13.75 6.01
N CYS A 344 16.44 -14.77 6.78
CA CYS A 344 15.21 -15.52 6.50
C CYS A 344 13.96 -14.62 6.61
N MET A 345 13.86 -13.83 7.68
CA MET A 345 12.78 -12.85 7.90
C MET A 345 12.57 -11.92 6.69
N VAL A 346 13.65 -11.35 6.13
CA VAL A 346 13.55 -10.43 4.98
C VAL A 346 13.21 -11.16 3.68
N ILE A 347 13.65 -12.43 3.50
CA ILE A 347 13.26 -13.24 2.34
C ILE A 347 11.76 -13.59 2.41
N VAL A 348 11.27 -14.03 3.57
CA VAL A 348 9.84 -14.31 3.80
C VAL A 348 9.00 -13.06 3.53
N ALA A 349 9.37 -11.92 4.09
CA ALA A 349 8.59 -10.69 3.92
C ALA A 349 8.59 -10.19 2.45
N ALA A 350 9.68 -10.38 1.71
CA ALA A 350 9.73 -10.11 0.27
C ALA A 350 8.86 -11.07 -0.56
N LEU A 351 8.85 -12.37 -0.22
CA LEU A 351 7.98 -13.36 -0.87
C LEU A 351 6.49 -13.07 -0.61
N VAL A 352 6.12 -12.69 0.62
CA VAL A 352 4.74 -12.30 0.94
C VAL A 352 4.35 -11.00 0.21
N THR A 353 5.25 -10.01 0.12
CA THR A 353 4.99 -8.79 -0.65
C THR A 353 4.76 -9.09 -2.14
N ALA A 354 5.53 -10.01 -2.72
CA ALA A 354 5.29 -10.50 -4.09
C ALA A 354 3.97 -11.26 -4.20
N GLY A 355 3.61 -12.07 -3.21
CA GLY A 355 2.33 -12.76 -3.12
C GLY A 355 1.13 -11.80 -3.14
N CYS A 356 1.18 -10.72 -2.36
CA CYS A 356 0.16 -9.66 -2.39
C CYS A 356 0.07 -8.99 -3.76
N MET A 357 1.20 -8.70 -4.42
CA MET A 357 1.19 -8.13 -5.79
C MET A 357 0.54 -9.10 -6.79
N SER A 358 0.85 -10.40 -6.74
CA SER A 358 0.17 -11.39 -7.59
C SER A 358 -1.31 -11.53 -7.26
N ALA A 359 -1.73 -11.41 -5.99
CA ALA A 359 -3.13 -11.42 -5.61
C ALA A 359 -3.90 -10.22 -6.20
N ILE A 360 -3.34 -9.01 -6.15
CA ILE A 360 -3.92 -7.82 -6.79
C ILE A 360 -4.13 -8.06 -8.29
N ILE A 361 -3.13 -8.62 -8.98
CA ILE A 361 -3.22 -8.90 -10.42
C ILE A 361 -4.30 -9.96 -10.71
N VAL A 362 -4.32 -11.07 -9.95
CA VAL A 362 -5.29 -12.15 -10.11
C VAL A 362 -6.72 -11.69 -9.82
N CYS A 363 -6.96 -10.91 -8.77
CA CYS A 363 -8.26 -10.29 -8.52
C CYS A 363 -8.63 -9.30 -9.63
N GLY A 364 -7.67 -8.52 -10.14
CA GLY A 364 -7.87 -7.64 -11.29
C GLY A 364 -8.39 -8.39 -12.52
N THR A 365 -7.74 -9.47 -12.93
CA THR A 365 -8.10 -10.21 -14.15
C THR A 365 -9.28 -11.17 -14.00
N ASN A 366 -9.57 -11.69 -12.79
CA ASN A 366 -10.63 -12.69 -12.58
C ASN A 366 -11.91 -12.12 -11.94
N ILE A 367 -11.86 -10.91 -11.36
CA ILE A 367 -13.03 -10.25 -10.73
C ILE A 367 -13.29 -8.92 -11.44
N VAL A 368 -12.32 -8.02 -11.49
CA VAL A 368 -12.57 -6.64 -11.97
C VAL A 368 -12.77 -6.60 -13.49
N GLN A 369 -11.95 -7.31 -14.26
CA GLN A 369 -12.05 -7.37 -15.72
C GLN A 369 -13.44 -7.83 -16.22
N PRO A 370 -14.00 -8.99 -15.81
CA PRO A 370 -15.31 -9.41 -16.31
C PRO A 370 -16.44 -8.45 -15.92
N ILE A 371 -16.38 -7.79 -14.75
CA ILE A 371 -17.38 -6.79 -14.33
C ILE A 371 -17.38 -5.57 -15.27
N VAL A 372 -16.19 -5.10 -15.65
CA VAL A 372 -16.00 -3.95 -16.55
C VAL A 372 -16.39 -4.30 -17.99
N GLU A 373 -16.02 -5.48 -18.48
CA GLU A 373 -16.34 -5.92 -19.85
C GLU A 373 -17.85 -6.21 -20.03
N THR A 374 -18.49 -6.84 -19.04
CA THR A 374 -19.95 -7.12 -19.07
C THR A 374 -20.83 -5.91 -18.80
N ASN A 375 -20.25 -4.82 -18.27
CA ASN A 375 -20.99 -3.75 -17.60
C ASN A 375 -21.98 -4.29 -16.54
N SER A 376 -21.60 -5.32 -15.76
CA SER A 376 -22.41 -5.94 -14.69
C SER A 376 -23.10 -4.91 -13.77
N LEU A 377 -22.48 -3.73 -13.56
CA LEU A 377 -23.02 -2.64 -12.75
C LEU A 377 -24.19 -1.86 -13.40
N SER A 378 -24.34 -1.85 -14.72
CA SER A 378 -25.48 -1.19 -15.39
C SER A 378 -26.76 -2.03 -15.45
N PHE A 379 -26.69 -3.31 -15.04
CA PHE A 379 -27.87 -4.18 -14.95
C PHE A 379 -28.84 -3.71 -13.88
N LYS A 380 -30.14 -3.74 -14.20
CA LYS A 380 -31.25 -3.23 -13.39
C LYS A 380 -32.20 -4.34 -13.00
N GLU A 381 -32.62 -4.36 -11.74
CA GLU A 381 -33.55 -5.37 -11.24
C GLU A 381 -34.95 -5.17 -11.81
N THR A 382 -35.60 -6.25 -12.23
CA THR A 382 -37.01 -6.28 -12.68
C THR A 382 -37.63 -7.65 -12.40
N THR A 383 -38.92 -7.80 -12.72
CA THR A 383 -39.61 -9.10 -12.71
C THR A 383 -39.63 -9.68 -14.12
N CYS A 384 -39.01 -10.84 -14.28
CA CYS A 384 -39.09 -11.63 -15.51
C CYS A 384 -40.24 -12.63 -15.44
N THR A 385 -40.81 -12.94 -16.59
CA THR A 385 -41.68 -14.09 -16.84
C THR A 385 -41.02 -14.98 -17.88
N THR A 386 -40.87 -16.29 -17.65
CA THR A 386 -40.40 -17.20 -18.70
C THR A 386 -41.43 -17.23 -19.84
N ALA A 387 -41.05 -16.74 -21.01
CA ALA A 387 -41.86 -16.80 -22.22
C ALA A 387 -41.68 -18.14 -22.97
N ARG A 388 -40.49 -18.76 -22.86
CA ARG A 388 -40.20 -20.11 -23.37
C ARG A 388 -38.92 -20.69 -22.75
N SER A 389 -38.93 -21.97 -22.41
CA SER A 389 -37.82 -22.73 -21.82
C SER A 389 -37.63 -24.07 -22.55
N TYR A 390 -36.51 -24.28 -23.22
CA TYR A 390 -36.27 -25.50 -24.01
C TYR A 390 -34.78 -25.87 -24.13
N LEU A 391 -34.51 -27.19 -24.16
CA LEU A 391 -33.21 -27.72 -24.57
C LEU A 391 -33.04 -27.53 -26.09
N THR A 392 -31.91 -27.00 -26.54
CA THR A 392 -31.64 -26.81 -27.99
C THR A 392 -31.37 -28.12 -28.72
N GLY A 393 -31.05 -29.19 -27.98
CA GLY A 393 -30.57 -30.47 -28.51
C GLY A 393 -29.04 -30.52 -28.65
N GLU A 394 -28.36 -29.38 -28.59
CA GLU A 394 -26.89 -29.32 -28.57
C GLU A 394 -26.30 -29.70 -27.21
N LYS A 395 -25.02 -30.07 -27.23
CA LYS A 395 -24.21 -30.34 -26.04
C LYS A 395 -23.08 -29.33 -25.97
N ALA A 396 -22.90 -28.73 -24.80
CA ALA A 396 -21.77 -27.87 -24.52
C ALA A 396 -20.73 -28.64 -23.70
N ASP A 397 -19.48 -28.68 -24.19
CA ASP A 397 -18.35 -29.29 -23.50
C ASP A 397 -17.94 -28.46 -22.26
N CYS A 398 -17.42 -29.14 -21.24
CA CYS A 398 -16.95 -28.51 -20.02
C CYS A 398 -15.71 -29.23 -19.41
N ASP A 399 -14.85 -28.47 -18.74
CA ASP A 399 -13.64 -28.97 -18.07
C ASP A 399 -13.97 -29.27 -16.59
N CYS A 400 -14.20 -30.56 -16.28
CA CYS A 400 -14.47 -31.05 -14.93
C CYS A 400 -13.19 -31.32 -14.12
N GLY A 401 -12.11 -30.61 -14.47
CA GLY A 401 -10.80 -30.66 -13.84
C GLY A 401 -9.78 -31.50 -14.61
N LYS A 402 -8.58 -31.63 -14.03
CA LYS A 402 -7.42 -32.24 -14.68
C LYS A 402 -7.71 -33.62 -15.28
N ASN A 403 -7.61 -33.72 -16.61
CA ASN A 403 -7.90 -34.89 -17.43
C ASN A 403 -9.39 -35.34 -17.41
N CYS A 404 -10.31 -34.40 -17.18
CA CYS A 404 -11.75 -34.62 -17.14
C CYS A 404 -12.44 -33.71 -18.16
N GLN A 405 -13.01 -34.29 -19.21
CA GLN A 405 -13.95 -33.62 -20.09
C GLN A 405 -15.32 -34.22 -19.87
N SER A 406 -16.30 -33.37 -19.60
CA SER A 406 -17.72 -33.70 -19.48
C SER A 406 -18.50 -32.77 -20.40
N ALA A 407 -19.81 -32.91 -20.43
CA ALA A 407 -20.70 -32.01 -21.17
C ALA A 407 -22.02 -31.85 -20.42
N TYR A 408 -22.77 -30.82 -20.78
CA TYR A 408 -24.14 -30.57 -20.35
C TYR A 408 -25.04 -30.31 -21.58
N PRO A 409 -26.34 -30.63 -21.53
CA PRO A 409 -27.28 -30.24 -22.58
C PRO A 409 -27.46 -28.71 -22.56
N CYS A 410 -27.53 -28.08 -23.71
CA CYS A 410 -27.71 -26.63 -23.78
C CYS A 410 -29.20 -26.26 -23.59
N LEU A 411 -29.52 -25.62 -22.46
CA LEU A 411 -30.84 -25.05 -22.16
C LEU A 411 -30.88 -23.59 -22.60
N ARG A 412 -31.92 -23.20 -23.35
CA ARG A 412 -32.23 -21.82 -23.70
C ARG A 412 -33.56 -21.40 -23.08
N ILE A 413 -33.53 -20.32 -22.31
CA ILE A 413 -34.70 -19.66 -21.72
C ILE A 413 -34.78 -18.27 -22.30
N THR A 414 -35.94 -17.93 -22.87
CA THR A 414 -36.29 -16.56 -23.23
C THR A 414 -37.32 -16.04 -22.23
N VAL A 415 -37.04 -14.88 -21.64
CA VAL A 415 -37.90 -14.19 -20.67
C VAL A 415 -38.52 -12.96 -21.31
N SER A 416 -39.80 -12.74 -21.02
CA SER A 416 -40.42 -11.42 -21.18
C SER A 416 -40.27 -10.64 -19.88
N TYR A 417 -39.96 -9.35 -19.98
CA TYR A 417 -39.80 -8.47 -18.83
C TYR A 417 -40.24 -7.05 -19.19
N ALA A 418 -40.73 -6.31 -18.20
CA ALA A 418 -40.84 -4.86 -18.31
C ALA A 418 -39.47 -4.25 -17.96
N ASP A 419 -38.99 -3.35 -18.82
CA ASP A 419 -38.01 -2.35 -18.41
C ASP A 419 -38.68 -1.32 -17.47
N GLU A 420 -37.92 -0.32 -16.99
CA GLU A 420 -38.50 0.91 -16.40
C GLU A 420 -39.62 1.47 -17.30
N GLY A 421 -39.46 1.30 -18.61
CA GLY A 421 -40.37 1.69 -19.68
C GLY A 421 -41.82 1.22 -19.57
N GLY A 422 -42.09 0.20 -18.77
CA GLY A 422 -43.29 -0.61 -18.91
C GLY A 422 -43.38 -1.29 -20.29
N THR A 423 -42.31 -1.24 -21.09
CA THR A 423 -42.24 -1.84 -22.41
C THR A 423 -41.85 -3.30 -22.24
N THR A 424 -42.74 -4.19 -22.66
CA THR A 424 -42.49 -5.63 -22.58
C THR A 424 -41.44 -6.04 -23.61
N ASN A 425 -40.20 -6.09 -23.16
CA ASN A 425 -39.06 -6.59 -23.92
C ASN A 425 -38.99 -8.12 -23.79
N ASN A 426 -38.28 -8.77 -24.71
CA ASN A 426 -37.92 -10.19 -24.61
C ASN A 426 -36.40 -10.32 -24.70
N GLY A 427 -35.81 -11.10 -23.79
CA GLY A 427 -34.37 -11.35 -23.77
C GLY A 427 -34.03 -12.81 -23.48
N VAL A 428 -32.78 -13.18 -23.74
CA VAL A 428 -32.21 -14.48 -23.35
C VAL A 428 -31.78 -14.37 -21.89
N LEU A 429 -32.20 -15.34 -21.07
CA LEU A 429 -31.78 -15.46 -19.69
C LEU A 429 -30.39 -16.11 -19.62
N PHE A 430 -29.55 -15.62 -18.73
CA PHE A 430 -28.29 -16.21 -18.32
C PHE A 430 -28.27 -16.32 -16.79
N ASP A 431 -27.65 -17.37 -16.24
CA ASP A 431 -27.63 -17.54 -14.78
C ASP A 431 -26.72 -16.49 -14.09
N THR A 432 -25.65 -16.04 -14.77
CA THR A 432 -24.58 -15.18 -14.25
C THR A 432 -23.86 -14.42 -15.37
N GLU A 433 -23.16 -13.32 -15.03
CA GLU A 433 -22.39 -12.53 -15.99
C GLU A 433 -21.22 -13.30 -16.63
N GLN A 434 -20.77 -14.39 -15.99
CA GLN A 434 -19.73 -15.26 -16.54
C GLN A 434 -20.19 -16.02 -17.81
N ARG A 435 -21.52 -16.16 -18.01
CA ARG A 435 -22.11 -16.68 -19.26
C ARG A 435 -22.27 -15.61 -20.34
N LEU A 436 -22.37 -14.34 -19.94
CA LEU A 436 -22.68 -13.19 -20.79
C LEU A 436 -21.51 -12.81 -21.72
N ASN A 437 -20.27 -13.00 -21.27
CA ASN A 437 -19.07 -12.48 -21.93
C ASN A 437 -17.96 -13.54 -21.95
N LYS A 438 -17.94 -14.42 -22.98
CA LYS A 438 -16.76 -15.27 -23.23
C LYS A 438 -16.51 -15.77 -24.64
N ASP A 439 -17.55 -16.01 -25.45
CA ASP A 439 -17.40 -16.62 -26.79
C ASP A 439 -18.01 -15.76 -27.90
N GLY A 440 -17.42 -14.59 -28.18
CA GLY A 440 -17.83 -13.72 -29.31
C GLY A 440 -17.65 -14.31 -30.72
N HIS A 441 -17.27 -15.59 -30.83
CA HIS A 441 -17.02 -16.33 -32.08
C HIS A 441 -17.55 -17.78 -32.08
N ARG A 442 -18.50 -18.12 -31.20
CA ARG A 442 -19.36 -19.31 -31.36
C ARG A 442 -20.80 -18.84 -31.51
N GLY A 443 -21.58 -19.53 -32.36
CA GLY A 443 -22.84 -19.01 -32.88
C GLY A 443 -23.91 -18.71 -31.83
N GLU A 444 -24.93 -17.95 -32.23
CA GLU A 444 -26.08 -17.54 -31.40
C GLU A 444 -26.84 -18.73 -30.80
N ASP A 445 -26.64 -19.93 -31.33
CA ASP A 445 -27.22 -21.21 -30.90
C ASP A 445 -26.67 -21.71 -29.55
N LEU A 446 -25.40 -21.41 -29.22
CA LEU A 446 -24.70 -21.93 -28.03
C LEU A 446 -24.87 -21.07 -26.75
N GLN A 447 -25.86 -20.16 -26.73
CA GLN A 447 -26.20 -19.33 -25.58
C GLN A 447 -26.95 -20.12 -24.49
N CYS A 448 -26.28 -21.08 -23.85
CA CYS A 448 -26.86 -21.88 -22.77
C CYS A 448 -26.97 -21.06 -21.47
N VAL A 449 -28.17 -21.04 -20.88
CA VAL A 449 -28.53 -20.24 -19.69
C VAL A 449 -27.64 -20.56 -18.49
N THR A 450 -27.48 -21.84 -18.20
CA THR A 450 -26.67 -22.41 -17.12
C THR A 450 -25.58 -23.33 -17.71
N ALA A 451 -24.56 -23.65 -16.91
CA ALA A 451 -23.40 -24.44 -17.32
C ALA A 451 -22.83 -25.32 -16.18
N PRO A 452 -23.59 -26.31 -15.68
CA PRO A 452 -23.08 -27.26 -14.70
C PRO A 452 -21.94 -28.10 -15.28
N CYS A 453 -20.98 -28.50 -14.44
CA CYS A 453 -19.79 -29.22 -14.89
C CYS A 453 -19.29 -30.26 -13.86
N ASP A 454 -20.19 -31.12 -13.43
CA ASP A 454 -19.84 -32.39 -12.80
C ASP A 454 -19.31 -33.42 -13.80
N ARG A 455 -18.75 -34.51 -13.26
CA ARG A 455 -18.07 -35.56 -14.01
C ARG A 455 -19.04 -36.50 -14.75
N SER A 456 -20.27 -36.63 -14.28
CA SER A 456 -21.31 -37.39 -14.96
C SER A 456 -22.12 -36.49 -15.90
N TRP A 457 -22.33 -36.98 -17.11
CA TRP A 457 -23.28 -36.39 -18.06
C TRP A 457 -24.71 -36.41 -17.48
N GLU A 458 -25.06 -37.44 -16.72
CA GLU A 458 -26.38 -37.63 -16.09
C GLU A 458 -26.61 -36.65 -14.94
N GLU A 459 -25.58 -36.34 -14.13
CA GLU A 459 -25.63 -35.31 -13.08
C GLU A 459 -25.80 -33.91 -13.72
N ASN A 460 -24.97 -33.57 -14.70
CA ASN A 460 -25.09 -32.32 -15.46
C ASN A 460 -26.46 -32.17 -16.13
N ARG A 461 -26.93 -33.22 -16.82
CA ARG A 461 -28.25 -33.21 -17.47
C ARG A 461 -29.35 -32.97 -16.44
N LYS A 462 -29.29 -33.66 -15.29
CA LYS A 462 -30.28 -33.50 -14.22
C LYS A 462 -30.28 -32.10 -13.61
N GLU A 463 -29.11 -31.46 -13.44
CA GLU A 463 -29.07 -30.08 -12.96
C GLU A 463 -29.68 -29.10 -13.97
N VAL A 464 -29.44 -29.29 -15.27
CA VAL A 464 -30.11 -28.51 -16.33
C VAL A 464 -31.62 -28.79 -16.37
N GLU A 465 -32.06 -30.04 -16.24
CA GLU A 465 -33.47 -30.44 -16.18
C GLU A 465 -34.17 -29.80 -14.95
N ASN A 466 -33.56 -29.86 -13.76
CA ASN A 466 -34.07 -29.19 -12.56
C ASN A 466 -34.18 -27.66 -12.75
N PHE A 467 -33.17 -27.02 -13.35
CA PHE A 467 -33.16 -25.58 -13.59
C PHE A 467 -34.25 -25.17 -14.62
N GLN A 468 -34.48 -26.01 -15.63
CA GLN A 468 -35.57 -25.86 -16.59
C GLN A 468 -36.95 -25.95 -15.91
N ASP A 469 -37.15 -26.89 -14.97
CA ASP A 469 -38.40 -27.04 -14.21
C ASP A 469 -38.63 -25.86 -13.25
N GLU A 470 -37.59 -25.36 -12.57
CA GLU A 470 -37.67 -24.19 -11.68
C GLU A 470 -38.04 -22.91 -12.44
N HIS A 471 -37.52 -22.74 -13.66
CA HIS A 471 -37.72 -21.56 -14.51
C HIS A 471 -38.64 -21.85 -15.71
N ALA A 472 -39.60 -22.77 -15.57
CA ALA A 472 -40.48 -23.25 -16.64
C ALA A 472 -41.42 -22.16 -17.22
N ASP A 473 -42.04 -22.44 -18.37
CA ASP A 473 -42.93 -21.52 -19.08
C ASP A 473 -44.03 -20.93 -18.18
N GLY A 474 -44.13 -19.60 -18.16
CA GLY A 474 -45.06 -18.85 -17.32
C GLY A 474 -44.60 -18.59 -15.87
N GLN A 475 -43.46 -19.14 -15.43
CA GLN A 475 -42.92 -18.81 -14.09
C GLN A 475 -42.45 -17.36 -14.02
N THR A 476 -42.58 -16.74 -12.85
CA THR A 476 -42.17 -15.35 -12.59
C THR A 476 -41.17 -15.25 -11.46
N TYR A 477 -40.12 -14.45 -11.66
CA TYR A 477 -39.01 -14.32 -10.72
C TYR A 477 -38.28 -12.98 -10.88
N LYS A 478 -37.55 -12.58 -9.84
CA LYS A 478 -36.62 -11.45 -9.93
C LYS A 478 -35.46 -11.80 -10.85
N CYS A 479 -35.10 -10.86 -11.70
CA CYS A 479 -34.01 -10.94 -12.66
C CYS A 479 -33.38 -9.56 -12.82
N LEU A 480 -32.32 -9.44 -13.62
CA LEU A 480 -31.75 -8.15 -13.99
C LEU A 480 -31.58 -8.02 -15.51
N TYR A 481 -32.04 -6.93 -16.11
CA TYR A 481 -31.89 -6.67 -17.54
C TYR A 481 -30.77 -5.66 -17.83
N ASN A 482 -30.16 -5.75 -19.02
CA ASN A 482 -29.19 -4.76 -19.49
C ASN A 482 -29.90 -3.63 -20.26
N PRO A 483 -29.92 -2.38 -19.75
CA PRO A 483 -30.53 -1.26 -20.47
C PRO A 483 -29.71 -0.79 -21.70
N ALA A 484 -28.57 -1.41 -21.99
CA ALA A 484 -27.78 -1.18 -23.20
C ALA A 484 -27.91 -2.29 -24.27
N ASP A 485 -28.44 -3.48 -23.91
CA ASP A 485 -28.77 -4.56 -24.83
C ASP A 485 -29.96 -5.35 -24.27
N THR A 486 -31.16 -5.08 -24.79
CA THR A 486 -32.41 -5.67 -24.28
C THR A 486 -32.49 -7.19 -24.46
N ASN A 487 -31.61 -7.79 -25.25
CA ASN A 487 -31.51 -9.24 -25.40
C ASN A 487 -30.82 -9.92 -24.20
N GLN A 488 -30.17 -9.16 -23.31
CA GLN A 488 -29.36 -9.67 -22.21
C GLN A 488 -30.08 -9.57 -20.86
N VAL A 489 -30.40 -10.72 -20.25
CA VAL A 489 -31.01 -10.78 -18.93
C VAL A 489 -30.27 -11.78 -18.03
N LEU A 490 -30.06 -11.42 -16.77
CA LEU A 490 -29.40 -12.21 -15.74
C LEU A 490 -30.41 -12.69 -14.70
N LEU A 491 -30.22 -13.89 -14.15
CA LEU A 491 -30.95 -14.33 -12.97
C LEU A 491 -30.38 -13.70 -11.68
N LYS A 492 -29.05 -13.64 -11.55
CA LYS A 492 -28.32 -13.17 -10.37
C LYS A 492 -26.99 -12.52 -10.79
N ARG A 493 -26.51 -11.55 -10.01
CA ARG A 493 -25.12 -11.04 -10.14
C ARG A 493 -24.16 -11.96 -9.38
N LEU A 494 -23.17 -12.51 -10.08
CA LEU A 494 -22.03 -13.24 -9.50
C LEU A 494 -21.10 -12.30 -8.74
N PHE A 495 -21.02 -11.04 -9.19
CA PHE A 495 -20.17 -10.02 -8.60
C PHE A 495 -20.99 -8.85 -8.05
N THR A 496 -20.90 -8.65 -6.73
CA THR A 496 -21.45 -7.48 -6.06
C THR A 496 -20.37 -6.39 -5.90
N TRP A 497 -20.79 -5.16 -5.62
CA TRP A 497 -19.88 -4.10 -5.17
C TRP A 497 -19.04 -4.53 -3.96
N ASP A 498 -19.60 -5.33 -3.05
CA ASP A 498 -18.90 -5.89 -1.91
C ASP A 498 -17.74 -6.81 -2.33
N HIS A 499 -17.96 -7.71 -3.31
CA HIS A 499 -16.92 -8.59 -3.85
C HIS A 499 -15.78 -7.78 -4.50
N MET A 500 -16.09 -6.70 -5.22
CA MET A 500 -15.08 -5.76 -5.76
C MET A 500 -14.31 -5.06 -4.63
N PHE A 501 -15.02 -4.47 -3.68
CA PHE A 501 -14.44 -3.70 -2.59
C PHE A 501 -13.52 -4.57 -1.72
N HIS A 502 -13.98 -5.73 -1.28
CA HIS A 502 -13.18 -6.63 -0.45
C HIS A 502 -11.97 -7.21 -1.19
N SER A 503 -12.08 -7.59 -2.47
CA SER A 503 -10.93 -8.11 -3.23
C SER A 503 -9.82 -7.07 -3.42
N MET A 504 -10.16 -5.80 -3.68
CA MET A 504 -9.19 -4.70 -3.71
C MET A 504 -8.67 -4.33 -2.30
N LEU A 505 -9.56 -4.23 -1.31
CA LEU A 505 -9.23 -3.77 0.04
C LEU A 505 -8.27 -4.72 0.75
N TRP A 506 -8.59 -6.01 0.84
CA TRP A 506 -7.77 -6.96 1.61
C TRP A 506 -6.37 -7.14 1.01
N SER A 507 -6.28 -7.16 -0.32
CA SER A 507 -5.00 -7.21 -1.03
C SER A 507 -4.16 -5.95 -0.78
N SER A 508 -4.79 -4.78 -0.73
CA SER A 508 -4.14 -3.49 -0.43
C SER A 508 -3.69 -3.38 1.02
N ILE A 509 -4.54 -3.78 1.98
CA ILE A 509 -4.20 -3.81 3.42
C ILE A 509 -3.04 -4.77 3.65
N GLY A 510 -3.09 -5.98 3.09
CA GLY A 510 -2.03 -6.97 3.18
C GLY A 510 -0.70 -6.40 2.66
N PHE A 511 -0.70 -5.83 1.46
CA PHE A 511 0.48 -5.19 0.88
C PHE A 511 1.07 -4.10 1.77
N VAL A 512 0.26 -3.20 2.33
CA VAL A 512 0.71 -2.13 3.25
C VAL A 512 1.30 -2.71 4.54
N VAL A 513 0.62 -3.68 5.16
CA VAL A 513 1.09 -4.33 6.40
C VAL A 513 2.43 -5.05 6.16
N PHE A 514 2.55 -5.85 5.11
CA PHE A 514 3.78 -6.59 4.83
C PHE A 514 4.93 -5.71 4.32
N ALA A 515 4.64 -4.61 3.61
CA ALA A 515 5.64 -3.59 3.29
C ALA A 515 6.18 -2.92 4.57
N CYS A 516 5.30 -2.51 5.49
CA CYS A 516 5.68 -1.93 6.78
C CYS A 516 6.49 -2.90 7.65
N VAL A 517 6.11 -4.18 7.70
CA VAL A 517 6.87 -5.24 8.40
C VAL A 517 8.24 -5.47 7.75
N THR A 518 8.31 -5.54 6.42
CA THR A 518 9.58 -5.66 5.66
C THR A 518 10.53 -4.49 5.99
N VAL A 519 10.01 -3.27 5.98
CA VAL A 519 10.72 -2.04 6.35
C VAL A 519 11.22 -2.09 7.79
N TYR A 520 10.35 -2.42 8.75
CA TYR A 520 10.70 -2.49 10.17
C TYR A 520 11.81 -3.51 10.42
N LEU A 521 11.70 -4.69 9.83
CA LEU A 521 12.72 -5.74 9.89
C LEU A 521 14.04 -5.27 9.27
N ALA A 522 14.03 -4.64 8.09
CA ALA A 522 15.22 -4.11 7.45
C ALA A 522 15.91 -3.00 8.29
N LEU A 523 15.14 -2.14 8.95
CA LEU A 523 15.66 -1.11 9.86
C LEU A 523 16.26 -1.71 11.14
N ARG A 524 15.64 -2.76 11.71
CA ARG A 524 16.20 -3.54 12.84
C ARG A 524 17.49 -4.26 12.43
N CYS A 525 17.53 -4.89 11.25
CA CYS A 525 18.74 -5.48 10.67
C CYS A 525 19.89 -4.48 10.57
N LYS A 526 19.60 -3.26 10.10
CA LYS A 526 20.59 -2.18 9.98
C LYS A 526 21.16 -1.80 11.35
N LYS A 527 20.33 -1.60 12.37
CA LYS A 527 20.79 -1.30 13.75
C LYS A 527 21.65 -2.45 14.31
N ALA A 528 21.18 -3.70 14.20
CA ALA A 528 21.90 -4.87 14.75
C ALA A 528 23.27 -5.10 14.10
N VAL A 529 23.45 -4.79 12.81
CA VAL A 529 24.73 -4.95 12.11
C VAL A 529 25.67 -3.76 12.37
N PHE A 530 25.18 -2.52 12.38
CA PHE A 530 26.04 -1.36 12.64
C PHE A 530 26.46 -1.21 14.10
N GLY A 531 25.64 -1.65 15.06
CA GLY A 531 25.98 -1.66 16.49
C GLY A 531 27.02 -2.70 16.90
N TYR A 532 27.53 -3.52 15.97
CA TYR A 532 28.60 -4.50 16.18
C TYR A 532 29.95 -4.10 15.56
N TYR A 533 30.01 -2.93 14.91
CA TYR A 533 31.19 -2.41 14.18
C TYR A 533 31.61 -1.01 14.67
N LEU A 534 31.12 -0.61 15.84
CA LEU A 534 31.51 0.57 16.63
C LEU A 534 31.88 0.08 18.03
#